data_AF-A0A5D3K167-F1
#
_entry.id   AF-A0A5D3K167-F1
#
_cell.length_a   1.000
_cell.length_b   1.000
_cell.length_c   1.000
_cell.angle_alpha   90.00
_cell.angle_beta   90.00
_cell.angle_gamma   90.00
#
_symmetry.space_group_name_H-M   'P 1'
#
loop_
_entity.id
_entity.type
_entity.pdbx_description
1 polymer ?
#
loop_
_entity_poly.entity_id
_entity_poly.type
_entity_poly.pdbx_seq_one_letter_code
_entity_poly.pdbx_strand_id
1 'polypeptide(L)' 'MRKLDEEAEAARVQADLTELDGLRRYLICGKQARRGDDREKLMKAIDDYVEEMTGDRTTLHAKSSSIGPRKS' A
#
# COMPACT_ATOMS: atom_id res chain seq x y z
N MET A 1 -22.45 14.65 -17.96
CA MET A 1 -22.53 13.29 -17.37
C MET A 1 -21.15 12.66 -17.20
N ARG A 2 -20.32 12.46 -18.25
CA ARG A 2 -19.02 11.75 -18.15
C ARG A 2 -18.01 12.24 -17.09
N LYS A 3 -17.92 13.55 -16.83
CA LYS A 3 -16.91 14.10 -15.89
C LYS A 3 -17.19 13.78 -14.41
N LEU A 4 -18.47 13.63 -14.04
CA LEU A 4 -18.84 13.31 -12.65
C LEU A 4 -18.53 11.85 -12.31
N ASP A 5 -18.63 10.96 -13.30
CA ASP A 5 -18.24 9.55 -13.14
C ASP A 5 -16.72 9.41 -12.99
N GLU A 6 -15.93 10.17 -13.75
CA GLU A 6 -14.46 10.17 -13.64
C GLU A 6 -13.97 10.67 -12.27
N GLU A 7 -14.57 11.74 -11.73
CA GLU A 7 -14.25 12.25 -10.39
C GLU A 7 -14.67 11.28 -9.28
N ALA A 8 -15.83 10.63 -9.43
CA ALA A 8 -16.29 9.62 -8.48
C ALA A 8 -15.40 8.37 -8.49
N GLU A 9 -14.94 7.95 -9.66
CA GLU A 9 -14.01 6.82 -9.81
C GLU A 9 -12.63 7.16 -9.22
N ALA A 10 -12.12 8.35 -9.48
CA ALA A 10 -10.86 8.81 -8.89
C ALA A 10 -10.92 8.87 -7.36
N ALA A 11 -12.06 9.29 -6.79
CA ALA A 11 -12.27 9.29 -5.34
C ALA A 11 -12.30 7.88 -4.74
N ARG A 12 -12.89 6.91 -5.46
CA ARG A 12 -12.88 5.49 -5.05
C ARG A 12 -11.47 4.91 -5.09
N VAL A 13 -10.74 5.14 -6.18
CA VAL A 13 -9.34 4.70 -6.32
C VAL A 13 -8.48 5.28 -5.20
N GLN A 14 -8.69 6.55 -4.81
CA GLN A 14 -7.97 7.15 -3.69
C GLN A 14 -8.32 6.54 -2.32
N ALA A 15 -9.59 6.22 -2.08
CA ALA A 15 -10.00 5.54 -0.87
C ALA A 15 -9.33 4.15 -0.77
N ASP A 16 -9.33 3.39 -1.86
CA ASP A 16 -8.69 2.08 -1.93
C ASP A 16 -7.18 2.18 -1.70
N LEU A 17 -6.50 3.14 -2.32
CA LEU A 17 -5.06 3.35 -2.11
C LEU A 17 -4.73 3.69 -0.64
N THR A 18 -5.59 4.45 0.04
CA THR A 18 -5.42 4.77 1.46
C THR A 18 -5.53 3.53 2.34
N GLU A 19 -6.50 2.66 2.06
CA GLU A 19 -6.67 1.41 2.80
C GLU A 19 -5.51 0.44 2.55
N LEU A 20 -5.07 0.31 1.30
CA LEU A 20 -3.93 -0.53 0.92
C LEU A 20 -2.60 -0.04 1.54
N ASP A 21 -2.37 1.27 1.65
CA ASP A 21 -1.23 1.82 2.39
C ASP A 21 -1.28 1.41 3.87
N GLY A 22 -2.46 1.48 4.49
CA GLY A 22 -2.69 1.03 5.86
C GLY A 22 -2.36 -0.45 6.06
N LEU A 23 -2.86 -1.31 5.17
CA LEU A 23 -2.59 -2.75 5.20
C LEU A 23 -1.10 -3.06 4.97
N ARG A 24 -0.47 -2.41 4.00
CA ARG A 24 0.96 -2.56 3.72
C ARG A 24 1.80 -2.15 4.92
N ARG A 25 1.46 -1.05 5.60
CA ARG A 25 2.10 -0.62 6.85
C ARG A 25 1.89 -1.61 7.98
N TYR A 26 0.69 -2.19 8.11
CA TYR A 26 0.44 -3.24 9.10
C TYR A 26 1.31 -4.49 8.83
N LEU A 27 1.49 -4.89 7.56
CA LEU A 27 2.38 -5.99 7.21
C LEU A 27 3.86 -5.67 7.48
N ILE A 28 4.27 -4.40 7.36
CA ILE A 28 5.65 -3.98 7.64
C ILE A 28 5.91 -3.83 9.15
N CYS A 29 5.00 -3.20 9.90
CA CYS A 29 5.20 -2.78 11.29
C CYS A 29 4.49 -3.67 12.32
N GLY A 30 3.47 -4.42 11.90
CA GLY A 30 2.67 -5.29 12.76
C GLY A 30 3.47 -6.47 13.28
N LYS A 31 3.63 -6.55 14.61
CA LYS A 31 4.37 -7.63 15.29
C LYS A 31 3.80 -9.02 15.01
N GLN A 32 2.48 -9.12 14.78
CA GLN A 32 1.79 -10.36 14.43
C GLN A 32 2.03 -10.74 12.96
N ALA A 33 1.88 -9.79 12.03
CA ALA A 33 2.10 -10.01 10.60
C ALA A 33 3.55 -10.43 10.27
N ARG A 34 4.54 -9.96 11.04
CA ARG A 34 5.95 -10.37 10.88
C ARG A 34 6.23 -11.84 11.20
N ARG A 35 5.34 -12.53 11.90
CA ARG A 35 5.50 -13.95 12.27
C ARG A 35 4.85 -14.90 11.27
N GLY A 36 4.09 -14.39 10.30
CA GLY A 36 3.45 -15.20 9.27
C GLY A 36 4.32 -15.32 8.02
N ASP A 37 4.45 -16.52 7.48
CA ASP A 37 5.20 -16.81 6.25
C ASP A 37 4.56 -16.17 5.00
N ASP A 38 3.30 -15.74 5.09
CA ASP A 38 2.57 -15.14 3.97
C ASP A 38 2.76 -13.62 3.84
N ARG A 39 3.54 -12.99 4.73
CA ARG A 39 3.77 -11.54 4.71
C ARG A 39 4.24 -11.04 3.35
N GLU A 40 5.24 -11.70 2.75
CA GLU A 40 5.81 -11.28 1.46
C GLU A 40 4.82 -11.48 0.32
N LYS A 41 4.02 -12.56 0.36
CA LYS A 41 2.97 -12.82 -0.64
C LYS A 41 1.89 -11.76 -0.58
N LEU A 42 1.45 -11.37 0.61
CA LEU A 42 0.44 -10.33 0.82
C LEU A 42 0.96 -8.95 0.42
N MET A 43 2.21 -8.62 0.76
CA MET A 43 2.83 -7.36 0.30
C MET A 43 2.92 -7.32 -1.24
N LYS A 44 3.30 -8.42 -1.87
CA LYS A 44 3.34 -8.52 -3.34
C LYS A 44 1.94 -8.37 -3.95
N ALA A 45 0.92 -9.01 -3.39
CA ALA A 45 -0.44 -8.89 -3.88
C ALA A 45 -0.98 -7.45 -3.79
N ILE A 46 -0.66 -6.72 -2.71
CA ILE A 46 -0.99 -5.29 -2.58
C ILE A 46 -0.27 -4.48 -3.65
N ASP A 47 1.04 -4.69 -3.84
CA ASP A 47 1.83 -3.97 -4.84
C ASP A 47 1.32 -4.25 -6.27
N ASP A 48 0.97 -5.51 -6.60
CA ASP A 48 0.45 -5.92 -7.91
C ASP A 48 -0.93 -5.28 -8.20
N TYR A 49 -1.83 -5.22 -7.20
CA TYR A 49 -3.15 -4.57 -7.36
C TYR A 49 -3.03 -3.05 -7.52
N VAL A 50 -2.08 -2.42 -6.82
CA VAL A 50 -1.78 -0.99 -7.00
C VAL A 50 -1.26 -0.71 -8.40
N GLU A 51 -0.36 -1.56 -8.92
CA GLU A 51 0.15 -1.44 -10.29
C GLU A 51 -0.99 -1.54 -11.32
N GLU A 52 -1.97 -2.44 -11.11
CA GLU A 52 -3.14 -2.56 -11.97
C GLU A 52 -4.00 -1.28 -11.98
N MET A 53 -4.18 -0.63 -10.83
CA MET A 53 -4.99 0.59 -10.71
C MET A 53 -4.28 1.86 -11.18
N THR A 54 -2.98 2.00 -10.90
CA THR A 54 -2.25 3.26 -11.08
C THR A 54 -1.22 3.22 -12.21
N GLY A 55 -0.87 2.03 -12.69
CA GLY A 55 0.27 1.82 -13.59
C GLY A 55 1.64 1.99 -12.90
N ASP A 56 1.66 2.18 -11.57
CA ASP A 56 2.88 2.35 -10.79
C ASP A 56 2.85 1.50 -9.52
N ARG A 57 3.55 0.37 -9.57
CA ARG A 57 3.75 -0.53 -8.44
C ARG A 57 4.38 0.13 -7.21
N THR A 58 5.13 1.21 -7.40
CA THR A 58 5.87 1.90 -6.33
C THR A 58 5.07 3.00 -5.65
N THR A 59 3.80 3.21 -6.06
CA THR A 59 2.93 4.24 -5.47
C THR A 59 2.82 4.11 -3.95
N LEU A 60 2.79 2.88 -3.41
CA LEU A 60 2.77 2.62 -1.96
C LEU A 60 4.15 2.38 -1.32
N HIS A 61 5.23 2.52 -2.10
CA HIS A 61 6.61 2.33 -1.64
C HIS A 61 7.20 3.60 -1.01
N ALA A 62 6.34 4.54 -0.57
CA ALA A 62 6.74 5.82 0.02
C ALA A 62 7.95 5.65 0.95
N LYS A 63 9.01 6.42 0.61
CA LYS A 63 10.38 6.35 1.14
C LYS A 63 10.40 5.79 2.54
N SER A 64 10.99 4.60 2.69
CA SER A 64 11.46 4.09 3.98
C SER A 64 12.23 5.22 4.66
N SER A 65 11.55 6.01 5.49
CA SER A 65 12.20 6.97 6.35
C SER A 65 13.07 6.12 7.24
N SER A 66 14.37 6.38 7.15
CA SER A 66 15.43 5.65 7.84
C SER A 66 14.95 5.21 9.21
N ILE A 67 14.84 3.90 9.40
CA ILE A 67 14.79 3.32 10.74
C ILE A 67 16.12 3.74 11.36
N GLY A 68 16.10 4.81 12.15
CA GLY A 68 17.29 5.43 12.72
C GLY A 68 18.13 4.40 13.48
N PRO A 69 19.46 4.57 13.54
CA PRO A 69 20.31 3.59 14.20
C PRO A 69 19.89 3.50 15.67
N ARG A 70 19.53 2.28 16.11
CA ARG A 70 19.42 1.96 17.53
C ARG A 70 20.78 2.27 18.16
N LYS A 71 20.83 3.34 18.96
CA LYS A 71 21.97 3.64 19.82
C LYS A 71 22.15 2.45 20.78
N SER A 72 23.30 1.79 20.70
CA SER A 72 23.90 1.00 21.77
C SER A 72 24.80 1.90 22.60
#